data_AF-A0AAU4THF0-F1
#
_entry.id   AF-A0AAU4THF0-F1
#
_cell.length_a   1.000
_cell.length_b   1.000
_cell.length_c   1.000
_cell.angle_alpha   90.00
_cell.angle_beta   90.00
_cell.angle_gamma   90.00
#
_symmetry.space_group_name_H-M   'P 1'
#
loop_
_entity.id
_entity.type
_entity.pdbx_description
1 polymer ?
#
loop_
_entity_poly.entity_id
_entity_poly.type
_entity_poly.pdbx_seq_one_letter_code
_entity_poly.pdbx_strand_id
1 'polypeptide(L)' 'MRFEDGAIYADVISIAKSLTCSVCGLALSGPAEMKSAGLPQQFTHEEADSIEARYLDTYEPDYGND' A
#
# COMPACT_ATOMS: atom_id res chain seq x y z
N MET A 1 -6.88 12.08 -3.53
CA MET A 1 -6.78 11.45 -4.86
C MET A 1 -6.75 12.56 -5.90
N ARG A 2 -5.67 12.65 -6.67
CA ARG A 2 -5.46 13.63 -7.74
C ARG A 2 -5.21 12.89 -9.05
N PHE A 3 -5.70 13.44 -10.15
CA PHE A 3 -5.51 12.91 -11.50
C PHE A 3 -4.68 13.91 -12.30
N GLU A 4 -3.56 13.48 -12.85
CA GLU A 4 -2.67 14.33 -13.66
C GLU A 4 -1.90 13.47 -14.67
N ASP A 5 -1.79 13.91 -15.92
CA ASP A 5 -1.00 13.27 -16.99
C ASP A 5 -1.19 11.74 -17.14
N GLY A 6 -2.42 11.23 -16.96
CA GLY A 6 -2.72 9.79 -17.08
C GLY A 6 -2.36 8.97 -15.84
N ALA A 7 -1.86 9.61 -14.78
CA ALA A 7 -1.56 9.00 -13.50
C ALA A 7 -2.59 9.40 -12.43
N ILE A 8 -2.80 8.47 -11.51
CA ILE A 8 -3.62 8.60 -10.31
C ILE A 8 -2.67 8.67 -9.12
N TYR A 9 -2.73 9.79 -8.40
CA TYR A 9 -1.98 9.99 -7.17
C TYR A 9 -2.91 9.80 -5.98
N ALA A 10 -2.51 8.93 -5.05
CA ALA A 10 -3.26 8.67 -3.83
C ALA A 10 -2.34 8.67 -2.61
N ASP A 11 -2.82 9.28 -1.52
CA ASP A 11 -2.22 9.10 -0.22
C ASP A 11 -2.58 7.70 0.29
N VAL A 12 -1.57 6.85 0.47
CA VAL A 12 -1.73 5.49 0.97
C VAL A 12 -1.29 5.48 2.43
N ILE A 13 -2.16 4.93 3.29
CA ILE A 13 -1.88 4.72 4.70
C ILE A 13 -1.43 3.27 4.87
N SER A 14 -0.15 3.09 5.20
CA SER A 14 0.44 1.79 5.51
C SER A 14 0.48 1.58 7.02
N ILE A 15 0.07 0.39 7.46
CA ILE A 15 0.14 -0.03 8.87
C ILE A 15 1.21 -1.10 9.01
N ALA A 16 2.27 -0.81 9.76
CA ALA A 16 3.29 -1.78 10.10
C ALA A 16 2.68 -2.89 10.96
N LYS A 17 2.89 -4.16 10.55
CA LYS A 17 2.41 -5.35 11.27
C LYS A 17 3.50 -6.00 12.11
N SER A 18 4.73 -5.94 11.62
CA SER A 18 5.93 -6.47 12.28
C SER A 18 7.14 -5.63 11.89
N LEU A 19 8.21 -5.75 12.67
CA LEU A 19 9.50 -5.15 12.39
C LEU A 19 10.58 -6.22 12.54
N THR A 20 11.52 -6.27 11.60
CA THR A 20 12.73 -7.09 11.69
C THR A 20 13.93 -6.22 11.39
N CYS A 21 14.81 -6.05 12.37
CA CYS A 21 16.04 -5.30 12.21
C CYS A 21 17.18 -6.22 11.77
N SER A 22 17.71 -6.01 10.58
CA SER A 22 18.82 -6.81 10.03
C SER A 22 20.16 -6.55 10.74
N VAL A 23 20.30 -5.46 11.49
CA VAL A 23 21.55 -5.08 12.16
C VAL A 23 21.70 -5.78 13.52
N CYS A 24 20.65 -5.74 14.35
CA CYS A 24 20.69 -6.29 15.71
C CYS A 24 19.85 -7.56 15.89
N GLY A 25 19.13 -8.01 14.86
CA GLY A 25 18.28 -9.20 14.92
C GLY A 25 16.98 -9.01 15.72
N LEU A 26 16.64 -7.77 16.12
CA LEU A 26 15.39 -7.50 16.81
C LEU A 26 14.19 -7.82 15.91
N ALA A 27 13.30 -8.69 16.39
CA ALA A 27 12.07 -9.05 15.73
C ALA A 27 10.88 -8.68 16.63
N LEU A 28 10.02 -7.79 16.14
CA LEU A 28 8.76 -7.41 16.76
C LEU A 28 7.63 -8.00 15.90
N SER A 29 6.88 -8.92 16.50
CA SER A 29 5.88 -9.76 15.85
C SER A 29 4.48 -9.15 15.83
N GLY A 30 4.27 -8.03 16.54
CA GLY A 30 2.96 -7.39 16.52
C GLY A 30 2.90 -5.94 16.98
N PRO A 31 1.72 -5.31 16.82
CA PRO A 31 1.49 -3.90 17.13
C PRO A 31 1.79 -3.52 18.58
N ALA A 32 1.50 -4.41 19.54
CA ALA A 32 1.75 -4.14 20.96
C ALA A 32 3.25 -3.97 21.26
N GLU A 33 4.10 -4.78 20.63
CA GLU A 33 5.55 -4.76 20.82
C GLU A 33 6.16 -3.52 20.16
N MET A 34 5.71 -3.20 18.94
CA MET A 34 6.12 -1.97 18.25
C MET A 34 5.70 -0.71 19.02
N LYS A 35 4.47 -0.69 19.57
CA LYS A 35 4.00 0.42 20.41
C LYS A 35 4.86 0.58 21.66
N SER A 36 5.17 -0.53 22.32
CA SER A 36 5.99 -0.54 23.54
C SER A 36 7.42 -0.08 23.26
N ALA A 37 7.93 -0.35 22.06
CA ALA A 37 9.23 0.14 21.58
C ALA A 37 9.20 1.62 21.12
N GLY A 38 8.06 2.29 21.19
CA GLY A 38 7.91 3.69 20.74
C GLY A 38 7.97 3.87 19.22
N LEU A 39 7.77 2.80 18.45
CA LEU A 39 7.84 2.84 17.00
C LEU A 39 6.50 3.30 16.40
N PRO A 40 6.52 4.22 15.42
CA PRO A 40 5.31 4.60 14.70
C PRO A 40 4.77 3.40 13.92
N GLN A 41 3.45 3.21 13.95
CA GLN A 41 2.79 2.11 13.26
C GLN A 41 2.18 2.52 11.92
N GLN A 42 1.91 3.82 11.76
CA GLN A 42 1.22 4.35 10.60
C GLN A 42 2.15 5.23 9.80
N PHE A 43 2.20 5.00 8.49
CA PHE A 43 3.01 5.75 7.54
C PHE A 43 2.11 6.18 6.39
N THR A 44 2.21 7.46 6.01
CA THR A 44 1.52 8.00 4.85
C THR A 44 2.54 8.28 3.78
N HIS A 45 2.33 7.74 2.59
CA HIS A 45 3.14 8.03 1.42
C HIS A 45 2.25 8.20 0.19
N GLU A 46 2.74 8.97 -0.77
CA GLU A 46 2.05 9.15 -2.04
C GLU A 46 2.45 8.00 -2.97
N GLU A 47 1.46 7.29 -3.50
CA GLU A 47 1.66 6.34 -4.59
C GLU A 47 1.06 6.92 -5.87
N ALA A 48 1.83 6.80 -6.96
CA ALA A 48 1.38 7.06 -8.31
C ALA A 48 1.07 5.72 -8.98
N ASP A 49 -0.14 5.59 -9.49
CA ASP A 49 -0.59 4.44 -10.26
C ASP A 49 -1.10 4.90 -11.63
N SER A 50 -1.01 4.05 -12.64
CA SER A 50 -1.53 4.39 -13.97
C SER A 50 -3.02 4.08 -14.07
N ILE A 51 -3.76 4.88 -14.84
CA ILE A 51 -5.19 4.62 -15.10
C ILE A 51 -5.35 3.27 -15.78
N GLU A 52 -4.44 2.92 -16.70
CA GLU A 52 -4.41 1.64 -17.38
C GLU A 52 -4.27 0.48 -16.38
N ALA A 53 -3.34 0.55 -15.42
CA ALA A 53 -3.16 -0.51 -14.43
C ALA A 53 -4.38 -0.71 -13.52
N ARG A 54 -5.11 0.35 -13.16
CA ARG A 54 -6.32 0.22 -12.30
C ARG A 54 -7.56 -0.27 -13.02
N TYR A 55 -7.68 -0.04 -14.34
CA TYR A 55 -8.93 -0.24 -15.06
C TYR A 55 -8.86 -1.21 -16.24
N LEU A 56 -7.68 -1.50 -16.82
CA LEU A 56 -7.58 -2.57 -17.84
C LEU A 56 -7.67 -3.97 -17.23
N ASP A 57 -7.20 -4.18 -16.00
CA ASP A 57 -7.24 -5.51 -15.35
C ASP A 57 -8.68 -5.95 -15.01
N THR A 58 -9.60 -5.00 -14.92
CA THR A 58 -11.03 -5.22 -14.63
C THR A 58 -11.91 -5.28 -15.89
N TYR A 59 -11.32 -5.20 -17.08
CA TYR A 59 -12.06 -5.35 -18.33
C TYR A 59 -12.29 -6.84 -18.61
N GLU A 60 -13.35 -7.42 -18.03
CA GLU A 60 -13.93 -8.65 -18.58
C GLU A 60 -14.62 -8.28 -19.91
N PRO A 61 -14.15 -8.79 -21.06
CA PRO A 61 -14.89 -8.60 -22.30
C PRO A 61 -16.24 -9.28 -22.15
N ASP A 62 -17.30 -8.48 -22.14
CA ASP A 62 -18.68 -8.96 -22.22
C ASP A 62 -18.84 -9.60 -23.61
N TYR A 63 -18.59 -10.91 -23.68
CA TYR A 63 -18.94 -11.71 -24.85
C TYR A 63 -20.47 -11.72 -24.92
N GLY A 64 -21.02 -10.68 -25.56
CA GLY A 64 -22.41 -10.64 -25.97
C GLY A 64 -22.72 -11.94 -26.70
N ASN A 65 -23.47 -12.81 -26.05
CA ASN A 65 -24.06 -13.97 -26.71
C ASN A 65 -25.03 -13.43 -27.76
N ASP A 66 -24.63 -13.60 -29.02
CA ASP A 66 -25.51 -13.65 -30.19
C ASP A 66 -26.63 -14.68 -29.98
#